data_AF-A0A517PCB9-F1
#
_entry.id   AF-A0A517PCB9-F1
#
_cell.length_a   1.000
_cell.length_b   1.000
_cell.length_c   1.000
_cell.angle_alpha   90.00
_cell.angle_beta   90.00
_cell.angle_gamma   90.00
#
_symmetry.space_group_name_H-M   'P 1'
#
loop_
_entity.id
_entity.type
_entity.pdbx_description
1 polymer ?
#
loop_
_entity_poly.entity_id
_entity_poly.type
_entity_poly.pdbx_seq_one_letter_code
_entity_poly.pdbx_strand_id
1 'polypeptide(L)'
;MNASSEEASRWQIVRFFAYVLAAGLAVQALYQLVVARGPSIAEENGLLELSQVGVAVIGGATLAAAAAFARRGRTALALCSGALLYAAARESDLWIERVAFEDAYKYLAGGPIAAAVALVAWRDRRWWAESFQWANHPAAGLLLCGGLQILVVAALFDRSDLWDSVTNVHQADPMKRLVEESIELSGYLALAIGALELFVTCRREYAAAFETELAVERVPARPLVLHAPSGERRRLAA
;
A
#
# COMPACT_ATOMS: atom_id res chain seq x y z
N MET A 1 -2.13 -17.32 24.10
CA MET A 1 -1.46 -16.26 23.30
C MET A 1 -0.04 -16.19 23.81
N ASN A 2 0.98 -16.42 22.97
CA ASN A 2 2.37 -16.49 23.44
C ASN A 2 2.94 -15.08 23.62
N ALA A 3 3.88 -14.90 24.54
CA ALA A 3 4.49 -13.59 24.84
C ALA A 3 5.03 -12.85 23.59
N SER A 4 5.55 -13.59 22.60
CA SER A 4 6.00 -13.04 21.32
C SER A 4 4.89 -12.45 20.44
N SER A 5 3.69 -13.03 20.49
CA SER A 5 2.51 -12.52 19.75
C SER A 5 1.95 -11.25 20.37
N GLU A 6 2.03 -11.13 21.69
CA GLU A 6 1.60 -9.93 22.42
C GLU A 6 2.56 -8.77 22.13
N GLU A 7 3.87 -9.01 22.16
CA GLU A 7 4.88 -8.01 21.84
C GLU A 7 4.76 -7.52 20.38
N ALA A 8 4.54 -8.43 19.43
CA ALA A 8 4.32 -8.07 18.03
C ALA A 8 3.08 -7.19 17.84
N SER A 9 1.99 -7.48 18.56
CA SER A 9 0.76 -6.68 18.54
C SER A 9 0.96 -5.29 19.17
N ARG A 10 1.71 -5.19 20.27
CA ARG A 10 2.07 -3.90 20.89
C ARG A 10 2.83 -3.00 19.92
N TRP A 11 3.83 -3.53 19.23
CA TRP A 11 4.58 -2.76 18.22
C TRP A 11 3.73 -2.34 17.04
N GLN A 12 2.75 -3.16 16.65
CA GLN A 12 1.78 -2.79 15.63
C GLN A 12 0.95 -1.60 16.09
N ILE A 13 0.38 -1.63 17.29
CA ILE A 13 -0.40 -0.51 17.85
C ILE A 13 0.42 0.78 17.90
N VAL A 14 1.68 0.72 18.35
CA VAL A 14 2.57 1.88 18.38
C VAL A 14 2.80 2.46 16.99
N ARG A 15 3.04 1.62 15.97
CA ARG A 15 3.16 2.09 14.58
C ARG A 15 1.89 2.74 14.08
N PHE A 16 0.72 2.13 14.29
CA PHE A 16 -0.57 2.72 13.91
C PHE A 16 -0.79 4.08 14.56
N PHE A 17 -0.47 4.21 15.85
CA PHE A 17 -0.56 5.49 16.54
C PHE A 17 0.39 6.54 15.93
N ALA A 18 1.62 6.16 15.62
CA ALA A 18 2.58 7.04 14.96
C ALA A 18 2.11 7.45 13.55
N TYR A 19 1.51 6.53 12.79
CA TYR A 19 0.94 6.81 11.47
C TYR A 19 -0.23 7.79 11.55
N VAL A 20 -1.16 7.59 12.49
CA VAL A 20 -2.29 8.50 12.70
C VAL A 20 -1.80 9.87 13.14
N LEU A 21 -0.79 9.94 14.02
CA LEU A 21 -0.19 11.21 14.42
C LEU A 21 0.46 11.92 13.22
N ALA A 22 1.22 11.21 12.40
CA ALA A 22 1.84 11.76 11.21
C ALA A 22 0.80 12.28 10.19
N ALA A 23 -0.27 11.51 9.95
CA ALA A 23 -1.38 11.93 9.11
C ALA A 23 -2.11 13.15 9.68
N GLY A 24 -2.39 13.17 10.98
CA GLY A 24 -3.00 14.31 11.67
C GLY A 24 -2.14 15.57 11.59
N LEU A 25 -0.81 15.44 11.74
CA LEU A 25 0.13 16.55 11.55
C LEU A 25 0.16 17.04 10.10
N ALA A 26 0.08 16.14 9.11
CA ALA A 26 -0.01 16.51 7.70
C ALA A 26 -1.30 17.30 7.39
N VAL A 27 -2.45 16.83 7.88
CA VAL A 27 -3.74 17.52 7.74
C VAL A 27 -3.73 18.85 8.49
N GLN A 28 -3.14 18.92 9.68
CA GLN A 28 -3.00 20.18 10.41
C GLN A 28 -2.08 21.16 9.66
N ALA A 29 -0.98 20.69 9.08
CA ALA A 29 -0.11 21.53 8.26
C ALA A 29 -0.85 22.07 7.02
N LEU A 30 -1.67 21.23 6.38
CA LEU A 30 -2.54 21.66 5.29
C LEU A 30 -3.52 22.75 5.75
N TYR A 31 -4.19 22.56 6.88
CA TYR A 31 -5.09 23.57 7.45
C TYR A 31 -4.37 24.92 7.63
N GLN A 32 -3.17 24.90 8.24
CA GLN A 32 -2.39 26.13 8.41
C GLN A 32 -2.03 26.77 7.07
N LEU A 33 -1.76 25.97 6.05
CA LEU A 33 -1.46 26.45 4.69
C LEU A 33 -2.69 27.10 4.04
N VAL A 34 -3.89 26.52 4.20
CA VAL A 34 -5.16 27.12 3.75
C VAL A 34 -5.39 28.46 4.43
N VAL A 35 -5.21 28.53 5.75
CA VAL A 35 -5.37 29.80 6.48
C VAL A 35 -4.38 30.86 6.00
N ALA A 36 -3.14 30.45 5.71
CA ALA A 36 -2.08 31.38 5.30
C ALA A 36 -2.18 31.83 3.83
N ARG A 37 -2.66 30.97 2.92
CA ARG A 37 -2.62 31.20 1.46
C ARG A 37 -3.98 31.27 0.79
N GLY A 38 -5.05 30.94 1.52
CA GLY A 38 -6.41 30.85 0.98
C GLY A 38 -6.69 29.52 0.27
N PRO A 39 -7.87 29.41 -0.37
CA PRO A 39 -8.32 28.17 -1.03
C PRO A 39 -7.58 27.86 -2.33
N SER A 40 -6.75 28.78 -2.86
CA SER A 40 -6.00 28.57 -4.10
C SER A 40 -5.00 27.43 -4.05
N ILE A 41 -4.67 26.92 -2.86
CA ILE A 41 -3.81 25.74 -2.70
C ILE A 41 -4.45 24.46 -3.26
N ALA A 42 -5.78 24.46 -3.41
CA ALA A 42 -6.62 23.39 -3.95
C ALA A 42 -7.06 23.67 -5.41
N GLU A 43 -6.42 24.62 -6.08
CA GLU A 43 -6.57 24.78 -7.53
C GLU A 43 -5.89 23.63 -8.29
N GLU A 44 -6.23 23.49 -9.56
CA GLU A 44 -5.58 22.55 -10.48
C GLU A 44 -4.05 22.75 -10.57
N ASN A 45 -3.29 21.67 -10.38
CA ASN A 45 -1.85 21.61 -10.12
C ASN A 45 -1.40 22.35 -8.85
N GLY A 46 -2.31 22.53 -7.90
CA GLY A 46 -2.06 23.14 -6.61
C GLY A 46 -1.14 22.31 -5.73
N LEU A 47 -0.80 22.87 -4.57
CA LEU A 47 0.03 22.15 -3.59
C LEU A 47 -0.69 20.92 -3.03
N LEU A 48 -2.03 20.93 -3.03
CA LEU A 48 -2.82 19.83 -2.51
C LEU A 48 -2.77 18.61 -3.45
N GLU A 49 -3.05 18.81 -4.74
CA GLU A 49 -2.88 17.78 -5.78
C GLU A 49 -1.44 17.24 -5.83
N LEU A 50 -0.42 18.12 -5.79
CA LEU A 50 0.97 17.68 -5.78
C LEU A 50 1.29 16.80 -4.56
N SER A 51 0.70 17.10 -3.41
CA SER A 51 0.85 16.28 -2.21
C SER A 51 0.19 14.91 -2.37
N GLN A 52 -0.99 14.84 -2.98
CA GLN A 52 -1.68 13.59 -3.30
C GLN A 52 -0.83 12.73 -4.25
N VAL A 53 -0.31 13.31 -5.34
CA VAL A 53 0.60 12.63 -6.28
C VAL A 53 1.81 12.05 -5.53
N GLY A 54 2.46 12.86 -4.69
CA GLY A 54 3.62 12.41 -3.91
C GLY A 54 3.30 11.24 -2.99
N VAL A 55 2.19 11.32 -2.24
CA VAL A 55 1.73 10.26 -1.34
C VAL A 55 1.35 8.99 -2.12
N ALA A 56 0.66 9.13 -3.24
CA ALA A 56 0.25 8.03 -4.10
C ALA A 56 1.47 7.31 -4.73
N VAL A 57 2.46 8.05 -5.24
CA VAL A 57 3.72 7.48 -5.75
C VAL A 57 4.46 6.72 -4.66
N ILE A 58 4.61 7.32 -3.47
CA ILE A 58 5.29 6.67 -2.34
C ILE A 58 4.54 5.39 -1.93
N GLY A 59 3.21 5.45 -1.80
CA GLY A 59 2.39 4.29 -1.45
C GLY A 59 2.46 3.19 -2.51
N GLY A 60 2.37 3.56 -3.78
CA GLY A 60 2.44 2.64 -4.92
C GLY A 60 3.80 1.94 -5.01
N ALA A 61 4.90 2.69 -4.85
CA ALA A 61 6.25 2.14 -4.78
C ALA A 61 6.44 1.23 -3.56
N THR A 62 5.85 1.59 -2.42
CA THR A 62 5.90 0.78 -1.19
C THR A 62 5.16 -0.55 -1.37
N LEU A 63 4.01 -0.56 -2.05
CA LEU A 63 3.30 -1.80 -2.41
C LEU A 63 4.08 -2.65 -3.41
N ALA A 64 4.75 -2.04 -4.39
CA ALA A 64 5.63 -2.77 -5.30
C ALA A 64 6.80 -3.43 -4.54
N ALA A 65 7.40 -2.70 -3.60
CA ALA A 65 8.44 -3.24 -2.73
C ALA A 65 7.88 -4.37 -1.83
N ALA A 66 6.68 -4.22 -1.27
CA ALA A 66 6.03 -5.26 -0.48
C ALA A 66 5.82 -6.53 -1.31
N ALA A 67 5.35 -6.39 -2.56
CA ALA A 67 5.20 -7.49 -3.50
C ALA A 67 6.53 -8.22 -3.76
N ALA A 68 7.66 -7.51 -3.80
CA ALA A 68 8.97 -8.14 -3.97
C ALA A 68 9.39 -9.03 -2.78
N PHE A 69 8.94 -8.72 -1.55
CA PHE A 69 9.20 -9.52 -0.36
C PHE A 69 8.10 -10.55 -0.06
N ALA A 70 6.93 -10.42 -0.68
CA ALA A 70 5.78 -11.26 -0.40
C ALA A 70 5.98 -12.69 -0.91
N ARG A 71 5.97 -13.66 0.02
CA ARG A 71 5.94 -15.10 -0.33
C ARG A 71 4.55 -15.58 -0.76
N ARG A 72 3.51 -14.82 -0.40
CA ARG A 72 2.10 -15.07 -0.73
C ARG A 72 1.39 -13.76 -1.00
N GLY A 73 0.39 -13.77 -1.88
CA GLY A 73 -0.39 -12.57 -2.17
C GLY A 73 0.38 -11.47 -2.92
N ARG A 74 1.50 -11.85 -3.55
CA ARG A 74 2.33 -10.93 -4.35
C ARG A 74 1.53 -10.29 -5.48
N THR A 75 0.68 -11.09 -6.11
CA THR A 75 -0.12 -10.68 -7.27
C THR A 75 -1.11 -9.61 -6.84
N ALA A 76 -1.82 -9.79 -5.72
CA ALA A 76 -2.72 -8.78 -5.15
C ALA A 76 -1.99 -7.46 -4.81
N LEU A 77 -0.80 -7.53 -4.18
CA LEU A 77 0.00 -6.34 -3.86
C LEU A 77 0.46 -5.58 -5.11
N ALA A 78 0.88 -6.30 -6.15
CA ALA A 78 1.25 -5.70 -7.43
C ALA A 78 0.06 -5.01 -8.11
N LEU A 79 -1.14 -5.59 -8.02
CA LEU A 79 -2.37 -4.97 -8.53
C LEU A 79 -2.70 -3.67 -7.77
N CYS A 80 -2.64 -3.69 -6.44
CA CYS A 80 -2.85 -2.49 -5.62
C CYS A 80 -1.79 -1.41 -5.91
N SER A 81 -0.53 -1.80 -6.12
CA SER A 81 0.54 -0.89 -6.53
C SER A 81 0.22 -0.22 -7.87
N GLY A 82 -0.17 -1.00 -8.88
CA GLY A 82 -0.58 -0.48 -10.19
C GLY A 82 -1.75 0.50 -10.09
N ALA A 83 -2.79 0.15 -9.34
CA ALA A 83 -3.95 1.02 -9.14
C ALA A 83 -3.56 2.38 -8.51
N LEU A 84 -2.68 2.37 -7.51
CA LEU A 84 -2.26 3.60 -6.82
C LEU A 84 -1.32 4.46 -7.68
N LEU A 85 -0.44 3.85 -8.47
CA LEU A 85 0.39 4.56 -9.43
C LEU A 85 -0.42 5.14 -10.60
N TYR A 86 -1.49 4.46 -11.00
CA TYR A 86 -2.44 4.99 -11.97
C TYR A 86 -3.20 6.19 -11.40
N ALA A 87 -3.63 6.12 -10.14
CA ALA A 87 -4.25 7.24 -9.45
C ALA A 87 -3.32 8.46 -9.39
N ALA A 88 -2.03 8.26 -9.10
CA ALA A 88 -1.04 9.35 -9.17
C ALA A 88 -0.91 9.98 -10.57
N ALA A 89 -1.00 9.16 -11.62
CA ALA A 89 -0.97 9.66 -12.99
C ALA A 89 -2.25 10.41 -13.37
N ARG A 90 -3.40 10.01 -12.81
CA ARG A 90 -4.67 10.73 -12.95
C ARG A 90 -4.59 12.11 -12.30
N GLU A 91 -4.04 12.23 -11.09
CA GLU A 91 -3.84 13.55 -10.46
C GLU A 91 -2.78 14.41 -11.17
N SER A 92 -2.06 13.84 -12.14
CA SER A 92 -1.11 14.55 -12.98
C SER A 92 -1.64 14.77 -14.40
N ASP A 93 -2.94 14.56 -14.64
CA ASP A 93 -3.54 14.56 -15.97
C ASP A 93 -3.25 15.85 -16.73
N LEU A 94 -3.51 17.01 -16.12
CA LEU A 94 -3.31 18.31 -16.74
C LEU A 94 -1.84 18.57 -17.10
N TRP A 95 -0.89 18.11 -16.29
CA TRP A 95 0.53 18.18 -16.64
C TRP A 95 0.87 17.26 -17.82
N ILE A 96 0.38 16.02 -17.80
CA ILE A 96 0.63 15.04 -18.87
C ILE A 96 0.02 15.53 -20.19
N GLU A 97 -1.19 16.09 -20.16
CA GLU A 97 -1.91 16.60 -21.32
C GLU A 97 -1.21 17.80 -21.95
N ARG A 98 -0.65 18.70 -21.13
CA ARG A 98 0.13 19.85 -21.62
C ARG A 98 1.38 19.44 -22.38
N VAL A 99 2.01 18.32 -22.02
CA VAL A 99 3.27 17.86 -22.62
C VAL A 99 3.03 16.87 -23.76
N ALA A 100 1.90 16.16 -23.77
CA ALA A 100 1.58 15.12 -24.75
C ALA A 100 0.35 15.49 -25.61
N PHE A 101 -0.84 15.11 -25.16
CA PHE A 101 -2.13 15.34 -25.84
C PHE A 101 -3.28 15.18 -24.85
N GLU A 102 -4.47 15.67 -25.20
CA GLU A 102 -5.69 15.51 -24.39
C GLU A 102 -5.92 14.03 -24.02
N ASP A 103 -6.26 13.75 -22.77
CA ASP A 103 -6.43 12.40 -22.23
C ASP A 103 -5.16 11.49 -22.28
N ALA A 104 -3.97 12.04 -22.50
CA ALA A 104 -2.74 11.25 -22.66
C ALA A 104 -2.42 10.35 -21.45
N TYR A 105 -2.79 10.73 -20.22
CA TYR A 105 -2.53 9.91 -19.03
C TYR A 105 -3.20 8.53 -19.11
N LYS A 106 -4.38 8.43 -19.76
CA LYS A 106 -5.12 7.17 -19.95
C LYS A 106 -4.32 6.19 -20.80
N TYR A 107 -3.56 6.68 -21.77
CA TYR A 107 -2.79 5.86 -22.70
C TYR A 107 -1.35 5.64 -22.24
N LEU A 108 -0.68 6.70 -21.76
CA LEU A 108 0.74 6.66 -21.40
C LEU A 108 0.98 6.01 -20.03
N ALA A 109 0.09 6.21 -19.06
CA ALA A 109 0.16 5.55 -17.75
C ALA A 109 -0.89 4.43 -17.65
N GLY A 110 -2.14 4.73 -17.97
CA GLY A 110 -3.25 3.78 -17.86
C GLY A 110 -3.06 2.52 -18.69
N GLY A 111 -2.69 2.66 -19.98
CA GLY A 111 -2.45 1.54 -20.89
C GLY A 111 -1.41 0.55 -20.36
N PRO A 112 -0.16 0.98 -20.08
CA PRO A 112 0.88 0.10 -19.52
C PRO A 112 0.51 -0.50 -18.16
N ILE A 113 -0.08 0.27 -17.25
CA ILE A 113 -0.48 -0.23 -15.93
C ILE A 113 -1.59 -1.27 -16.08
N ALA A 114 -2.62 -1.00 -16.89
CA ALA A 114 -3.71 -1.91 -17.16
C ALA A 114 -3.22 -3.19 -17.84
N ALA A 115 -2.29 -3.09 -18.80
CA ALA A 115 -1.69 -4.25 -19.45
C ALA A 115 -0.85 -5.08 -18.46
N ALA A 116 -0.05 -4.44 -17.61
CA ALA A 116 0.73 -5.12 -16.58
C ALA A 116 -0.18 -5.83 -15.57
N VAL A 117 -1.23 -5.14 -15.09
CA VAL A 117 -2.28 -5.69 -14.22
C VAL A 117 -2.97 -6.89 -14.87
N ALA A 118 -3.40 -6.75 -16.13
CA ALA A 118 -4.08 -7.81 -16.86
C ALA A 118 -3.17 -9.02 -17.08
N LEU A 119 -1.89 -8.80 -17.42
CA LEU A 119 -0.92 -9.87 -17.60
C LEU A 119 -0.62 -10.60 -16.29
N VAL A 120 -0.48 -9.85 -15.20
CA VAL A 120 -0.26 -10.38 -13.85
C VAL A 120 -1.48 -11.21 -13.40
N ALA A 121 -2.70 -10.68 -13.57
CA ALA A 121 -3.94 -11.37 -13.24
C ALA A 121 -4.21 -12.60 -14.14
N TRP A 122 -3.83 -12.54 -15.41
CA TRP A 122 -4.00 -13.65 -16.36
C TRP A 122 -3.04 -14.81 -16.08
N ARG A 123 -1.77 -14.51 -15.79
CA ARG A 123 -0.75 -15.53 -15.49
C ARG A 123 -0.98 -16.21 -14.16
N ASP A 124 -1.54 -15.49 -13.18
CA ASP A 124 -1.74 -16.01 -11.84
C ASP A 124 -3.20 -15.84 -11.39
N ARG A 125 -4.05 -16.78 -11.81
CA ARG A 125 -5.47 -16.83 -11.41
C ARG A 125 -5.69 -16.98 -9.90
N ARG A 126 -4.62 -17.18 -9.12
CA ARG A 126 -4.71 -17.24 -7.65
C ARG A 126 -4.89 -15.86 -7.03
N TRP A 127 -4.71 -14.77 -7.79
CA TRP A 127 -4.88 -13.40 -7.29
C TRP A 127 -6.18 -13.21 -6.51
N TRP A 128 -7.29 -13.82 -6.96
CA TRP A 128 -8.57 -13.75 -6.25
C TRP A 128 -8.52 -14.40 -4.88
N ALA A 129 -8.00 -15.63 -4.79
CA ALA A 129 -7.82 -16.34 -3.53
C ALA A 129 -6.77 -15.68 -2.63
N GLU A 130 -5.75 -15.07 -3.23
CA GLU A 130 -4.68 -14.32 -2.58
C GLU A 130 -5.17 -13.02 -1.95
N SER A 131 -6.10 -12.31 -2.58
CA SER A 131 -6.74 -11.12 -2.00
C SER A 131 -7.41 -11.43 -0.67
N PHE A 132 -8.00 -12.63 -0.52
CA PHE A 132 -8.59 -13.05 0.75
C PHE A 132 -7.56 -13.37 1.83
N GLN A 133 -6.30 -13.63 1.48
CA GLN A 133 -5.24 -13.87 2.48
C GLN A 133 -4.88 -12.58 3.22
N TRP A 134 -4.96 -11.44 2.54
CA TRP A 134 -4.74 -10.13 3.13
C TRP A 134 -6.01 -9.51 3.72
N ALA A 135 -7.21 -10.01 3.38
CA ALA A 135 -8.48 -9.43 3.82
C ALA A 135 -8.64 -9.35 5.35
N ASN A 136 -8.04 -10.29 6.09
CA ASN A 136 -8.06 -10.28 7.57
C ASN A 136 -6.95 -9.43 8.20
N HIS A 137 -6.06 -8.85 7.40
CA HIS A 137 -4.99 -7.99 7.88
C HIS A 137 -5.52 -6.56 8.07
N PRO A 138 -5.22 -5.86 9.19
CA PRO A 138 -5.70 -4.51 9.45
C PRO A 138 -5.39 -3.51 8.31
N ALA A 139 -4.24 -3.69 7.66
CA ALA A 139 -3.84 -2.86 6.51
C ALA A 139 -4.79 -2.98 5.30
N ALA A 140 -5.46 -4.12 5.09
CA ALA A 140 -6.46 -4.26 4.03
C ALA A 140 -7.68 -3.37 4.31
N GLY A 141 -8.08 -3.22 5.58
CA GLY A 141 -9.10 -2.26 5.98
C GLY A 141 -8.72 -0.83 5.62
N LEU A 142 -7.48 -0.43 5.90
CA LEU A 142 -6.97 0.90 5.51
C LEU A 142 -6.98 1.10 3.99
N LEU A 143 -6.54 0.10 3.22
CA LEU A 143 -6.55 0.20 1.76
C LEU A 143 -7.98 0.34 1.21
N LEU A 144 -8.92 -0.44 1.74
CA LEU A 144 -10.33 -0.39 1.32
C LEU A 144 -10.98 0.93 1.73
N CYS A 145 -10.75 1.40 2.96
CA CYS A 145 -11.27 2.69 3.42
C CYS A 145 -10.71 3.85 2.61
N GLY A 146 -9.40 3.89 2.36
CA GLY A 146 -8.79 4.94 1.54
C GLY A 146 -9.27 4.90 0.09
N GLY A 147 -9.40 3.71 -0.49
CA GLY A 147 -9.98 3.53 -1.83
C GLY A 147 -11.45 3.98 -1.89
N LEU A 148 -12.27 3.63 -0.90
CA LEU A 148 -13.66 4.09 -0.80
C LEU A 148 -13.75 5.61 -0.65
N GLN A 149 -12.82 6.20 0.11
CA GLN A 149 -12.78 7.63 0.30
C GLN A 149 -12.50 8.39 -1.00
N ILE A 150 -11.55 7.93 -1.81
CA ILE A 150 -11.25 8.54 -3.12
C ILE A 150 -12.37 8.22 -4.13
N LEU A 151 -12.73 6.95 -4.30
CA LEU A 151 -13.61 6.53 -5.40
C LEU A 151 -15.09 6.86 -5.18
N VAL A 152 -15.52 6.98 -3.93
CA VAL A 152 -16.94 7.16 -3.58
C VAL A 152 -17.18 8.47 -2.86
N VAL A 153 -16.40 8.75 -1.81
CA VAL A 153 -16.66 9.94 -0.98
C VAL A 153 -16.25 11.21 -1.71
N ALA A 154 -15.03 11.29 -2.26
CA ALA A 154 -14.61 12.46 -3.02
C ALA A 154 -15.51 12.70 -4.24
N ALA A 155 -15.85 11.65 -4.98
CA ALA A 155 -16.80 11.72 -6.10
C ALA A 155 -18.21 12.20 -5.72
N LEU A 156 -18.62 12.04 -4.45
CA LEU A 156 -19.87 12.62 -3.95
C LEU A 156 -19.73 14.13 -3.75
N PHE A 157 -18.58 14.59 -3.27
CA PHE A 157 -18.28 16.02 -3.06
C PHE A 157 -17.89 16.75 -4.35
N ASP A 158 -17.55 16.05 -5.44
CA ASP A 158 -17.38 16.64 -6.77
C ASP A 158 -18.73 17.09 -7.41
N ARG A 159 -19.86 16.70 -6.83
CA ARG A 159 -21.18 17.01 -7.40
C ARG A 159 -21.60 18.46 -7.17
N SER A 160 -21.69 19.26 -8.23
CA SER A 160 -22.10 20.68 -8.13
C SER A 160 -23.52 20.87 -7.59
N ASP A 161 -24.46 19.96 -7.91
CA ASP A 161 -25.84 19.99 -7.42
C ASP A 161 -25.94 19.81 -5.90
N LEU A 162 -25.01 19.06 -5.29
CA LEU A 162 -24.91 18.96 -3.84
C LEU A 162 -24.60 20.33 -3.23
N TRP A 163 -23.59 21.03 -3.76
CA TRP A 163 -23.16 22.33 -3.23
C TRP A 163 -24.18 23.44 -3.44
N ASP A 164 -24.82 23.47 -4.61
CA ASP A 164 -25.92 24.40 -4.91
C ASP A 164 -27.08 24.23 -3.91
N SER A 165 -27.37 22.98 -3.50
CA SER A 165 -28.44 22.68 -2.55
C SER A 165 -28.13 23.07 -1.10
N VAL A 166 -26.84 23.12 -0.71
CA VAL A 166 -26.42 23.32 0.70
C VAL A 166 -25.97 24.75 0.97
N THR A 167 -25.34 25.43 0.00
CA THR A 167 -24.64 26.70 0.27
C THR A 167 -25.44 27.96 -0.09
N ASN A 168 -26.53 27.86 -0.87
CA ASN A 168 -27.26 29.01 -1.44
C ASN A 168 -26.37 30.01 -2.22
N VAL A 169 -25.12 29.64 -2.52
CA VAL A 169 -24.14 30.46 -3.24
C VAL A 169 -23.91 29.82 -4.60
N HIS A 170 -24.35 30.49 -5.67
CA HIS A 170 -23.89 30.13 -7.01
C HIS A 170 -22.37 30.38 -7.07
N GLN A 171 -21.61 29.36 -7.47
CA GLN A 171 -20.13 29.35 -7.54
C GLN A 171 -19.40 29.11 -6.20
N ALA A 172 -19.80 28.07 -5.44
CA ALA A 172 -19.02 27.56 -4.29
C ALA A 172 -17.70 26.86 -4.68
N ASP A 173 -17.16 27.09 -5.90
CA ASP A 173 -16.06 26.32 -6.50
C ASP A 173 -14.80 26.22 -5.62
N PRO A 174 -14.29 27.30 -4.99
CA PRO A 174 -13.08 27.19 -4.17
C PRO A 174 -13.30 26.36 -2.90
N MET A 175 -14.50 26.40 -2.33
CA MET A 175 -14.85 25.61 -1.15
C MET A 175 -15.07 24.14 -1.52
N LYS A 176 -15.79 23.89 -2.62
CA LYS A 176 -15.98 22.56 -3.20
C LYS A 176 -14.64 21.88 -3.40
N ARG A 177 -13.75 22.50 -4.18
CA ARG A 177 -12.41 21.95 -4.49
C ARG A 177 -11.63 21.70 -3.22
N LEU A 178 -11.56 22.67 -2.31
CA LEU A 178 -10.83 22.47 -1.05
C LEU A 178 -11.32 21.26 -0.26
N VAL A 179 -12.63 21.02 -0.20
CA VAL A 179 -13.21 19.87 0.51
C VAL A 179 -12.93 18.56 -0.22
N GLU A 180 -13.16 18.52 -1.54
CA GLU A 180 -12.88 17.38 -2.41
C GLU A 180 -11.41 16.94 -2.30
N GLU A 181 -10.50 17.86 -2.58
CA GLU A 181 -9.05 17.65 -2.57
C GLU A 181 -8.53 17.22 -1.18
N SER A 182 -9.13 17.73 -0.10
CA SER A 182 -8.77 17.34 1.27
C SER A 182 -9.23 15.91 1.59
N ILE A 183 -10.42 15.52 1.12
CA ILE A 183 -10.95 14.17 1.28
C ILE A 183 -10.07 13.19 0.51
N GLU A 184 -9.68 13.52 -0.72
CA GLU A 184 -8.79 12.70 -1.52
C GLU A 184 -7.42 12.54 -0.88
N LEU A 185 -6.79 13.62 -0.41
CA LEU A 185 -5.50 13.54 0.29
C LEU A 185 -5.57 12.61 1.50
N SER A 186 -6.63 12.70 2.30
CA SER A 186 -6.79 11.81 3.46
C SER A 186 -7.01 10.35 3.06
N GLY A 187 -7.68 10.09 1.94
CA GLY A 187 -7.76 8.76 1.33
C GLY A 187 -6.40 8.23 0.87
N TYR A 188 -5.60 9.07 0.21
CA TYR A 188 -4.23 8.72 -0.20
C TYR A 188 -3.31 8.45 1.00
N LEU A 189 -3.43 9.22 2.09
CA LEU A 189 -2.71 8.95 3.34
C LEU A 189 -3.09 7.58 3.93
N ALA A 190 -4.39 7.25 3.97
CA ALA A 190 -4.84 5.93 4.43
C ALA A 190 -4.27 4.79 3.56
N LEU A 191 -4.25 4.97 2.23
CA LEU A 191 -3.66 4.03 1.29
C LEU A 191 -2.14 3.86 1.53
N ALA A 192 -1.41 4.95 1.71
CA ALA A 192 0.02 4.92 1.97
C ALA A 192 0.37 4.27 3.31
N ILE A 193 -0.43 4.50 4.36
CA ILE A 193 -0.27 3.82 5.65
C ILE A 193 -0.54 2.31 5.51
N GLY A 194 -1.60 1.93 4.78
CA GLY A 194 -1.88 0.53 4.47
C GLY A 194 -0.74 -0.14 3.70
N ALA A 195 -0.18 0.54 2.71
CA ALA A 195 0.98 0.10 1.95
C ALA A 195 2.21 -0.14 2.84
N LEU A 196 2.53 0.81 3.72
CA LEU A 196 3.67 0.72 4.63
C LEU A 196 3.53 -0.45 5.61
N GLU A 197 2.33 -0.66 6.16
CA GLU A 197 2.10 -1.76 7.10
C GLU A 197 2.20 -3.12 6.39
N LEU A 198 1.69 -3.26 5.16
CA LEU A 198 1.88 -4.48 4.36
C LEU A 198 3.36 -4.72 4.03
N PHE A 199 4.10 -3.66 3.70
CA PHE A 199 5.54 -3.76 3.47
C PHE A 199 6.29 -4.28 4.70
N VAL A 200 6.01 -3.73 5.88
CA VAL A 200 6.61 -4.19 7.14
C VAL A 200 6.27 -5.65 7.39
N THR A 201 5.01 -6.05 7.20
CA THR A 201 4.57 -7.45 7.37
C THR A 201 5.31 -8.38 6.41
N CYS A 202 5.29 -8.11 5.11
CA CYS A 202 5.96 -8.94 4.10
C CYS A 202 7.46 -9.05 4.36
N ARG A 203 8.12 -7.95 4.76
CA ARG A 203 9.54 -7.95 5.10
C ARG A 203 9.87 -8.81 6.31
N ARG A 204 9.04 -8.78 7.36
CA ARG A 204 9.23 -9.60 8.56
C ARG A 204 9.06 -11.08 8.26
N GLU A 205 8.03 -11.42 7.49
CA GLU A 205 7.81 -12.80 7.05
C GLU A 205 8.95 -13.32 6.17
N TYR A 206 9.45 -12.48 5.26
CA TYR A 206 10.61 -12.82 4.42
C TYR A 206 11.87 -13.08 5.26
N ALA A 207 12.19 -12.18 6.20
CA ALA A 207 13.36 -12.32 7.07
C ALA A 207 13.29 -13.59 7.94
N ALA A 208 12.13 -13.88 8.55
CA ALA A 208 11.95 -15.08 9.36
C ALA A 208 12.10 -16.37 8.55
N ALA A 209 11.59 -16.38 7.31
CA ALA A 209 11.75 -17.53 6.42
C ALA A 209 13.22 -17.73 6.02
N PHE A 210 13.93 -16.64 5.72
CA PHE A 210 15.36 -16.69 5.37
C PHE A 210 16.23 -17.21 6.52
N GLU A 211 15.99 -16.75 7.75
CA GLU A 211 16.68 -17.26 8.95
C GLU A 211 16.43 -18.77 9.16
N THR A 212 15.20 -19.23 8.90
CA THR A 212 14.85 -20.64 9.00
C THR A 212 15.57 -21.48 7.96
N GLU A 213 15.64 -21.01 6.69
CA GLU A 213 16.37 -21.69 5.61
C GLU A 213 17.87 -21.81 5.92
N LEU A 214 18.49 -20.74 6.43
CA LEU A 214 19.89 -20.74 6.90
C LEU A 214 20.15 -21.69 8.07
N ALA A 215 19.21 -21.79 9.02
CA ALA A 215 19.35 -22.68 10.17
C ALA A 215 19.30 -24.17 9.76
N VAL A 216 18.49 -24.50 8.75
CA VAL A 216 18.41 -25.87 8.18
C VAL A 216 19.71 -26.23 7.45
N GLU A 217 20.29 -25.30 6.69
CA GLU A 217 21.53 -25.54 5.94
C GLU A 217 22.77 -25.70 6.85
N ARG A 218 22.72 -25.17 8.07
CA ARG A 218 23.77 -25.30 9.09
C ARG A 218 23.70 -26.58 9.93
N VAL A 219 22.73 -27.47 9.72
CA VAL A 219 22.71 -28.77 10.41
C VAL A 219 23.89 -29.61 9.89
N PRO A 220 24.92 -29.90 10.71
CA PRO A 220 26.06 -30.68 10.25
C PRO A 220 25.57 -32.05 9.79
N ALA A 221 26.03 -32.49 8.60
CA ALA A 221 25.75 -33.82 8.09
C ALA A 221 25.95 -34.84 9.21
N ARG A 222 24.90 -35.61 9.53
CA ARG A 222 24.99 -36.70 10.51
C ARG A 222 26.24 -37.51 10.19
N PRO A 223 27.18 -37.71 11.14
CA PRO A 223 28.32 -38.56 10.86
C PRO A 223 27.79 -39.90 10.36
N LEU A 224 28.22 -40.29 9.17
CA LEU A 224 27.83 -41.54 8.55
C LEU A 224 28.35 -42.66 9.46
N VAL A 225 27.48 -43.20 10.32
CA VAL A 225 27.82 -44.36 11.15
C VAL A 225 27.88 -45.55 10.20
N LEU A 226 29.08 -45.81 9.68
CA LEU A 226 29.38 -47.05 8.99
C LEU A 226 29.26 -48.17 10.02
N HIS A 227 28.12 -48.87 10.02
CA HIS A 227 27.99 -50.13 10.75
C HIS A 227 28.98 -51.14 10.15
N ALA A 228 30.13 -51.31 10.81
CA ALA A 228 30.98 -52.45 10.56
C ALA A 228 30.21 -53.74 10.94
N PRO A 229 30.21 -54.78 10.10
CA PRO A 229 29.56 -56.03 10.43
C PRO A 229 30.31 -56.69 11.58
N SER A 230 29.73 -56.70 12.77
CA SER A 230 30.30 -57.34 13.95
C SER A 230 30.16 -58.86 13.86
N GLY A 231 31.06 -59.47 13.12
CA GLY A 231 31.34 -60.91 13.16
C GLY A 231 32.72 -61.14 13.75
N GLU A 232 32.81 -61.40 15.06
CA GLU A 232 33.60 -62.50 15.65
C GLU A 232 33.63 -62.36 17.17
N ARG A 233 33.03 -63.35 17.84
CA ARG A 233 33.27 -63.62 19.25
C ARG A 233 34.62 -64.33 19.35
N ARG A 234 35.58 -63.80 20.10
CA ARG A 234 36.64 -64.61 20.71
C ARG A 234 36.63 -64.42 22.22
N ARG A 235 36.14 -65.45 22.89
CA ARG A 235 36.51 -65.79 24.27
C ARG A 235 37.99 -66.16 24.24
N LEU A 236 38.80 -65.54 25.07
CA LEU A 236 39.98 -66.20 25.63
C LEU A 236 40.05 -65.83 27.12
N ALA A 237 39.83 -66.87 27.92
CA ALA A 237 40.17 -66.90 29.33
C ALA A 237 41.67 -67.15 29.47
N ALA A 238 42.30 -66.45 30.41
CA ALA A 238 43.30 -66.95 31.34
C ALA A 238 43.51 -65.87 32.41
#